data_AF-A0A9Q0W895-F1
#
_entry.id   AF-A0A9Q0W895-F1
#
_cell.length_a   1.000
_cell.length_b   1.000
_cell.length_c   1.000
_cell.angle_alpha   90.00
_cell.angle_beta   90.00
_cell.angle_gamma   90.00
#
_symmetry.space_group_name_H-M   'P 1'
#
loop_
_entity.id
_entity.type
_entity.pdbx_description
1 polymer ?
#
loop_
_entity_poly.entity_id
_entity_poly.type
_entity_poly.pdbx_seq_one_letter_code
_entity_poly.pdbx_strand_id
1 'polypeptide(L)'
;MSIMLINLVQLPLYMLQRPVFYKHKAQMFFRVSSYIVAKCIVNLPQTLLEALTYTLGAYFLAGQSMEGKGSPFFAYLALLFLVAYFGSSVFFFLSTISSIPEAGNALAGLLVSIFLLFSGFVIYPSNMPTYWKWLMYENPIHWANVSFCRFQFSEGYSDPSSNYLGQLPFFDQFPAKTVGKAYLAFYELSEDSKRPWLPYVILLGWIAFANILTLFGLKNIEFVERSQSLPYVRKSTTAYNYEEDAGSEFQSNYSFSENSEKYDASTYPSPRSSGTIYRKMKNNGKVDAWMEEFRVDIERNGLGIPVKPVTLLFEGLSFTR
;
A
#
# COMPACT_ATOMS: atom_id res chain seq x y z
N MET A 1 18.11 1.71 9.53
CA MET A 1 16.80 2.03 10.15
C MET A 1 16.09 3.19 9.47
N SER A 2 16.68 4.38 9.42
CA SER A 2 16.01 5.57 8.84
C SER A 2 15.57 5.38 7.39
N ILE A 3 16.39 4.70 6.58
CA ILE A 3 16.02 4.36 5.19
C ILE A 3 14.75 3.50 5.08
N MET A 4 14.51 2.61 6.04
CA MET A 4 13.28 1.82 6.07
C MET A 4 12.07 2.71 6.42
N LEU A 5 12.23 3.67 7.34
CA LEU A 5 11.14 4.59 7.69
C LEU A 5 10.73 5.50 6.52
N ILE A 6 11.67 5.87 5.65
CA ILE A 6 11.36 6.66 4.43
C ILE A 6 10.36 5.90 3.54
N ASN A 7 10.51 4.57 3.44
CA ASN A 7 9.63 3.71 2.65
C ASN A 7 8.20 3.61 3.21
N LEU A 8 7.94 4.00 4.45
CA LEU A 8 6.60 4.00 5.06
C LEU A 8 5.61 4.86 4.25
N VAL A 9 6.09 5.96 3.65
CA VAL A 9 5.27 6.88 2.83
C VAL A 9 4.72 6.21 1.56
N GLN A 10 5.31 5.10 1.12
CA GLN A 10 4.84 4.36 -0.05
C GLN A 10 3.55 3.58 0.22
N LEU A 11 3.27 3.22 1.48
CA LEU A 11 2.10 2.45 1.88
C LEU A 11 0.77 3.06 1.39
N PRO A 12 0.43 4.32 1.72
CA PRO A 12 -0.82 4.94 1.25
C PRO A 12 -0.87 5.08 -0.28
N LEU A 13 0.28 5.27 -0.94
CA LEU A 13 0.35 5.34 -2.41
C LEU A 13 -0.02 4.01 -3.06
N TYR A 14 0.43 2.88 -2.49
CA TYR A 14 0.04 1.56 -2.96
C TYR A 14 -1.46 1.29 -2.74
N MET A 15 -2.01 1.73 -1.62
CA MET A 15 -3.45 1.62 -1.34
C MET A 15 -4.29 2.44 -2.34
N LEU A 16 -3.82 3.63 -2.74
CA LEU A 16 -4.48 4.46 -3.73
C LEU A 16 -4.49 3.83 -5.14
N GLN A 17 -3.46 3.04 -5.49
CA GLN A 17 -3.35 2.35 -6.78
C GLN A 17 -4.16 1.05 -6.85
N ARG A 18 -4.52 0.47 -5.70
CA ARG A 18 -5.28 -0.78 -5.57
C ARG A 18 -6.62 -0.81 -6.32
N PRO A 19 -7.50 0.22 -6.29
CA PRO A 19 -8.76 0.20 -7.04
C PRO A 19 -8.56 0.16 -8.55
N VAL A 20 -7.51 0.80 -9.08
CA VAL A 20 -7.16 0.72 -10.51
C VAL A 20 -6.76 -0.72 -10.87
N PHE A 21 -5.95 -1.35 -10.01
CA PHE A 21 -5.59 -2.75 -10.17
C PHE A 21 -6.81 -3.68 -10.17
N TYR A 22 -7.78 -3.50 -9.26
CA TYR A 22 -9.00 -4.31 -9.24
C TYR A 22 -9.83 -4.17 -10.52
N LYS A 23 -9.94 -2.97 -11.10
CA LYS A 23 -10.62 -2.76 -12.38
C LYS A 23 -9.94 -3.55 -13.52
N HIS A 24 -8.61 -3.48 -13.61
CA HIS A 24 -7.86 -4.22 -14.64
C HIS A 24 -7.90 -5.75 -14.42
N LYS A 25 -7.90 -6.21 -13.17
CA LYS A 25 -8.05 -7.62 -12.81
C LYS A 25 -9.45 -8.14 -13.18
N ALA A 26 -10.51 -7.37 -12.93
CA ALA A 26 -11.88 -7.74 -13.30
C ALA A 26 -12.07 -7.87 -14.82
N GLN A 27 -11.33 -7.07 -15.60
CA GLN A 27 -11.27 -7.17 -17.06
C GLN A 27 -10.30 -8.25 -17.57
N MET A 28 -9.65 -9.00 -16.67
CA MET A 28 -8.69 -10.08 -16.99
C MET A 28 -7.51 -9.63 -17.86
N PHE A 29 -7.11 -8.35 -17.78
CA PHE A 29 -5.99 -7.81 -18.58
C PHE A 29 -4.64 -8.46 -18.23
N PHE A 30 -4.39 -8.78 -16.96
CA PHE A 30 -3.16 -9.44 -16.51
C PHE A 30 -3.37 -10.25 -15.24
N ARG A 31 -2.52 -11.27 -15.05
CA ARG A 31 -2.50 -12.11 -13.84
C ARG A 31 -1.84 -11.35 -12.69
N VAL A 32 -2.25 -11.65 -11.46
CA VAL A 32 -1.68 -11.04 -10.22
C VAL A 32 -0.17 -11.26 -10.13
N SER A 33 0.34 -12.42 -10.55
CA SER A 33 1.77 -12.71 -10.58
C SER A 33 2.54 -11.78 -11.51
N SER A 34 2.00 -11.47 -12.69
CA SER A 34 2.62 -10.55 -13.64
C SER A 34 2.70 -9.13 -13.09
N TYR A 35 1.69 -8.71 -12.32
CA TYR A 35 1.67 -7.41 -11.66
C TYR A 35 2.77 -7.28 -10.62
N ILE A 36 2.99 -8.32 -9.81
CA ILE A 36 4.03 -8.29 -8.77
C ILE A 36 5.41 -8.29 -9.39
N VAL A 37 5.65 -9.09 -10.43
CA VAL A 37 6.93 -9.06 -11.16
C VAL A 37 7.19 -7.68 -11.75
N ALA A 38 6.19 -7.05 -12.37
CA ALA A 38 6.31 -5.68 -12.88
C ALA A 38 6.60 -4.68 -11.75
N LYS A 39 5.93 -4.80 -10.59
CA LYS A 39 6.20 -3.98 -9.41
C LYS A 39 7.61 -4.18 -8.86
N CYS A 40 8.11 -5.41 -8.81
CA CYS A 40 9.48 -5.70 -8.40
C CYS A 40 10.49 -4.99 -9.30
N ILE A 41 10.29 -5.03 -10.62
CA ILE A 41 11.18 -4.37 -11.61
C ILE A 41 11.14 -2.84 -11.46
N VAL A 42 9.95 -2.26 -11.28
CA VAL A 42 9.78 -0.80 -11.09
C VAL A 42 10.37 -0.33 -9.76
N ASN A 43 10.29 -1.15 -8.71
CA ASN A 43 10.85 -0.82 -7.41
C ASN A 43 12.39 -0.82 -7.40
N LEU A 44 13.07 -1.63 -8.22
CA LEU A 44 14.54 -1.68 -8.27
C LEU A 44 15.21 -0.32 -8.50
N PRO A 45 14.90 0.45 -9.57
CA PRO A 45 15.52 1.77 -9.78
C PRO A 45 15.12 2.78 -8.70
N GLN A 46 13.89 2.70 -8.20
CA GLN A 46 13.40 3.60 -7.15
C GLN A 46 14.18 3.40 -5.84
N THR A 47 14.34 2.17 -5.38
CA THR A 47 15.08 1.87 -4.13
C THR A 47 16.58 2.07 -4.30
N LEU A 48 17.12 1.92 -5.51
CA LEU A 48 18.53 2.22 -5.80
C LEU A 48 18.82 3.71 -5.66
N LEU A 49 17.95 4.58 -6.18
CA LEU A 49 18.09 6.03 -6.07
C LEU A 49 17.99 6.49 -4.61
N GLU A 50 17.04 5.92 -3.86
CA GLU A 50 16.88 6.18 -2.43
C GLU A 50 18.15 5.77 -1.65
N ALA A 51 18.63 4.54 -1.88
CA ALA A 51 19.83 4.03 -1.23
C ALA A 51 21.08 4.85 -1.59
N LEU A 52 21.26 5.25 -2.85
CA LEU A 52 22.36 6.11 -3.28
C LEU A 52 22.33 7.45 -2.55
N THR A 53 21.19 8.13 -2.57
CA THR A 53 21.05 9.45 -1.95
C THR A 53 21.30 9.39 -0.44
N TYR A 54 20.75 8.38 0.22
CA TYR A 54 20.96 8.18 1.66
C TYR A 54 22.40 7.79 1.99
N THR A 55 23.01 6.91 1.21
CA THR A 55 24.41 6.47 1.41
C THR A 55 25.38 7.63 1.24
N LEU A 56 25.23 8.44 0.18
CA LEU A 56 26.06 9.62 -0.03
C LEU A 56 25.96 10.58 1.15
N GLY A 57 24.74 10.96 1.56
CA GLY A 57 24.57 11.85 2.71
C GLY A 57 25.15 11.28 4.00
N ALA A 58 24.73 10.07 4.39
CA ALA A 58 25.09 9.48 5.67
C ALA A 58 26.58 9.11 5.76
N TYR A 59 27.17 8.58 4.69
CA TYR A 59 28.54 8.08 4.71
C TYR A 59 29.57 9.21 4.75
N PHE A 60 29.36 10.27 3.95
CA PHE A 60 30.26 11.42 3.95
C PHE A 60 30.09 12.30 5.19
N LEU A 61 28.86 12.51 5.68
CA LEU A 61 28.64 13.31 6.90
C LEU A 61 29.14 12.61 8.17
N ALA A 62 29.01 11.29 8.26
CA ALA A 62 29.46 10.53 9.42
C ALA A 62 30.98 10.26 9.43
N GLY A 63 31.70 10.61 8.36
CA GLY A 63 33.15 10.40 8.26
C GLY A 63 33.55 8.93 8.36
N GLN A 64 32.79 8.03 7.70
CA GLN A 64 33.05 6.59 7.76
C GLN A 64 34.38 6.21 7.08
N SER A 65 34.95 5.06 7.45
CA SER A 65 36.27 4.63 6.98
C SER A 65 36.24 4.38 5.47
N MET A 66 37.08 5.11 4.73
CA MET A 66 37.30 4.98 3.28
C MET A 66 38.48 4.05 2.95
N GLU A 67 38.97 3.32 3.95
CA GLU A 67 40.13 2.46 3.81
C GLU A 67 39.84 1.32 2.82
N GLY A 68 40.81 0.94 1.98
CA GLY A 68 40.63 -0.12 0.98
C GLY A 68 39.98 0.31 -0.36
N LYS A 69 40.35 1.49 -0.89
CA LYS A 69 39.97 1.94 -2.26
C LYS A 69 38.45 2.02 -2.51
N GLY A 70 37.65 2.28 -1.46
CA GLY A 70 36.19 2.43 -1.57
C GLY A 70 35.37 1.12 -1.56
N SER A 71 35.99 -0.04 -1.37
CA SER A 71 35.29 -1.31 -1.15
C SER A 71 34.20 -1.24 -0.05
N PRO A 72 34.46 -0.69 1.16
CA PRO A 72 33.45 -0.62 2.22
C PRO A 72 32.26 0.28 1.86
N PHE A 73 32.48 1.31 1.04
CA PHE A 73 31.39 2.16 0.54
C PHE A 73 30.42 1.39 -0.35
N PHE A 74 30.92 0.61 -1.31
CA PHE A 74 30.06 -0.20 -2.18
C PHE A 74 29.34 -1.31 -1.42
N ALA A 75 30.01 -1.94 -0.45
CA ALA A 75 29.39 -2.95 0.41
C ALA A 75 28.25 -2.34 1.25
N TYR A 76 28.45 -1.13 1.79
CA TYR A 76 27.43 -0.38 2.52
C TYR A 76 26.26 0.04 1.63
N LEU A 77 26.55 0.56 0.43
CA LEU A 77 25.54 0.93 -0.56
C LEU A 77 24.67 -0.27 -0.93
N ALA A 78 25.29 -1.42 -1.25
CA ALA A 78 24.57 -2.65 -1.58
C ALA A 78 23.68 -3.11 -0.42
N LEU A 79 24.20 -3.04 0.81
CA LEU A 79 23.44 -3.40 2.00
C LEU A 79 22.24 -2.48 2.22
N LEU A 80 22.43 -1.17 2.11
CA LEU A 80 21.34 -0.20 2.22
C LEU A 80 20.30 -0.36 1.12
N PHE A 81 20.72 -0.70 -0.09
CA PHE A 81 19.83 -1.03 -1.19
C PHE A 81 18.94 -2.24 -0.86
N LEU A 82 19.53 -3.33 -0.34
CA LEU A 82 18.74 -4.50 0.09
C LEU A 82 17.76 -4.14 1.22
N VAL A 83 18.20 -3.34 2.21
CA VAL A 83 17.33 -2.92 3.33
C VAL A 83 16.18 -2.03 2.85
N ALA A 84 16.44 -1.11 1.92
CA ALA A 84 15.39 -0.28 1.30
C ALA A 84 14.39 -1.14 0.53
N TYR A 85 14.88 -2.09 -0.27
CA TYR A 85 14.02 -3.01 -1.03
C TYR A 85 13.19 -3.93 -0.14
N PHE A 86 13.78 -4.41 0.97
CA PHE A 86 13.06 -5.13 2.01
C PHE A 86 11.95 -4.28 2.63
N GLY A 87 12.27 -3.04 3.02
CA GLY A 87 11.29 -2.09 3.54
C GLY A 87 10.11 -1.88 2.58
N SER A 88 10.41 -1.56 1.31
CA SER A 88 9.38 -1.39 0.27
C SER A 88 8.51 -2.64 0.10
N SER A 89 9.10 -3.84 0.11
CA SER A 89 8.36 -5.11 -0.01
C SER A 89 7.44 -5.36 1.19
N VAL A 90 7.88 -5.05 2.41
CA VAL A 90 7.07 -5.19 3.63
C VAL A 90 5.92 -4.20 3.66
N PHE A 91 6.14 -2.93 3.29
CA PHE A 91 5.06 -1.95 3.23
C PHE A 91 4.09 -2.21 2.08
N PHE A 92 4.58 -2.76 0.97
CA PHE A 92 3.71 -3.22 -0.10
C PHE A 92 2.81 -4.37 0.39
N PHE A 93 3.36 -5.35 1.10
CA PHE A 93 2.56 -6.40 1.75
C PHE A 93 1.50 -5.83 2.70
N LEU A 94 1.87 -4.90 3.58
CA LEU A 94 0.95 -4.26 4.52
C LEU A 94 -0.18 -3.52 3.81
N SER A 95 0.11 -2.85 2.69
CA SER A 95 -0.91 -2.19 1.87
C SER A 95 -1.96 -3.15 1.30
N THR A 96 -1.64 -4.44 1.20
CA THR A 96 -2.56 -5.48 0.73
C THR A 96 -3.41 -6.11 1.83
N ILE A 97 -3.03 -5.94 3.10
CA ILE A 97 -3.79 -6.44 4.25
C ILE A 97 -4.67 -5.34 4.85
N SER A 98 -4.27 -4.08 4.77
CA SER A 98 -5.01 -2.99 5.38
C SER A 98 -6.14 -2.49 4.48
N SER A 99 -7.33 -2.28 5.04
CA SER A 99 -8.44 -1.64 4.31
C SER A 99 -8.23 -0.13 4.20
N ILE A 100 -7.84 0.50 5.31
CA ILE A 100 -7.75 1.95 5.53
C ILE A 100 -6.27 2.36 5.73
N PRO A 101 -5.80 3.49 5.14
CA PRO A 101 -4.39 3.89 5.20
C PRO A 101 -3.91 4.25 6.61
N GLU A 102 -4.77 4.84 7.45
CA GLU A 102 -4.44 5.17 8.84
C GLU A 102 -4.12 3.91 9.64
N ALA A 103 -4.95 2.87 9.50
CA ALA A 103 -4.73 1.57 10.14
C ALA A 103 -3.46 0.89 9.62
N GLY A 104 -3.21 0.97 8.31
CA GLY A 104 -2.00 0.43 7.69
C GLY A 104 -0.73 1.11 8.18
N ASN A 105 -0.73 2.44 8.30
CA ASN A 105 0.40 3.20 8.84
C ASN A 105 0.68 2.87 10.31
N ALA A 106 -0.37 2.69 11.14
CA ALA A 106 -0.20 2.30 12.53
C ALA A 106 0.43 0.90 12.66
N LEU A 107 -0.05 -0.07 11.87
CA LEU A 107 0.50 -1.43 11.82
C LEU A 107 1.96 -1.44 11.33
N ALA A 108 2.24 -0.66 10.29
CA ALA A 108 3.58 -0.50 9.74
C ALA A 108 4.55 0.12 10.76
N GLY A 109 4.11 1.16 11.49
CA GLY A 109 4.88 1.75 12.58
C GLY A 109 5.21 0.75 13.67
N LEU A 110 4.23 -0.04 14.12
CA LEU A 110 4.41 -1.09 15.12
C LEU A 110 5.42 -2.15 14.65
N LEU A 111 5.29 -2.63 13.41
CA LEU A 111 6.23 -3.61 12.85
C LEU A 111 7.65 -3.07 12.76
N VAL A 112 7.83 -1.81 12.33
CA VAL A 112 9.15 -1.17 12.31
C VAL A 112 9.71 -1.04 13.73
N SER A 113 8.89 -0.70 14.73
CA SER A 113 9.32 -0.64 16.12
C SER A 113 9.81 -1.99 16.65
N ILE A 114 9.13 -3.09 16.34
CA ILE A 114 9.58 -4.44 16.71
C ILE A 114 10.92 -4.75 16.04
N PHE A 115 11.03 -4.52 14.73
CA PHE A 115 12.29 -4.76 14.03
C PHE A 115 13.43 -3.89 14.56
N LEU A 116 13.15 -2.67 14.99
CA LEU A 116 14.12 -1.77 15.60
C LEU A 116 14.61 -2.29 16.95
N LEU A 117 13.70 -2.76 17.81
CA LEU A 117 14.04 -3.26 19.15
C LEU A 117 14.97 -4.48 19.07
N PHE A 118 14.68 -5.42 18.17
CA PHE A 118 15.45 -6.66 17.99
C PHE A 118 16.57 -6.56 16.94
N SER A 119 16.95 -5.35 16.54
CA SER A 119 17.95 -5.16 15.50
C SER A 119 19.41 -5.35 15.97
N GLY A 120 19.65 -5.55 17.26
CA GLY A 120 21.01 -5.63 17.82
C GLY A 120 21.69 -4.26 18.05
N PHE A 121 21.02 -3.15 17.73
CA PHE A 121 21.53 -1.79 18.00
C PHE A 121 20.97 -1.20 19.30
N VAL A 122 19.66 -1.34 19.55
CA VAL A 122 19.02 -0.84 20.78
C VAL A 122 19.32 -1.75 21.98
N ILE A 123 19.22 -3.06 21.76
CA ILE A 123 19.55 -4.10 22.74
C ILE A 123 20.64 -4.96 22.12
N TYR A 124 21.80 -5.02 22.79
CA TYR A 124 22.90 -5.86 22.35
C TYR A 124 22.59 -7.36 22.58
N PRO A 125 23.05 -8.25 21.68
CA PRO A 125 22.84 -9.70 21.80
C PRO A 125 23.32 -10.30 23.13
N SER A 126 24.41 -9.76 23.68
CA SER A 126 25.03 -10.20 24.93
C SER A 126 24.14 -9.96 26.17
N ASN A 127 23.30 -8.93 26.15
CA ASN A 127 22.40 -8.57 27.24
C ASN A 127 21.01 -9.18 27.08
N MET A 128 20.73 -9.86 25.97
CA MET A 128 19.40 -10.38 25.67
C MET A 128 19.19 -11.77 26.31
N PRO A 129 18.07 -11.98 27.04
CA PRO A 129 17.77 -13.29 27.60
C PRO A 129 17.62 -14.37 26.53
N THR A 130 18.04 -15.60 26.82
CA THR A 130 18.10 -16.71 25.86
C THR A 130 16.77 -16.98 25.15
N TYR A 131 15.64 -16.74 25.80
CA TYR A 131 14.31 -16.95 25.24
C TYR A 131 13.89 -15.93 24.17
N TRP A 132 14.50 -14.73 24.10
CA TRP A 132 14.25 -13.75 23.04
C TRP A 132 15.28 -13.81 21.90
N LYS A 133 16.37 -14.57 22.05
CA LYS A 133 17.45 -14.61 21.06
C LYS A 133 16.97 -15.06 19.67
N TRP A 134 15.95 -15.91 19.57
CA TRP A 134 15.41 -16.35 18.27
C TRP A 134 14.80 -15.20 17.45
N LEU A 135 14.14 -14.22 18.09
CA LEU A 135 13.57 -13.05 17.41
C LEU A 135 14.63 -12.16 16.77
N MET A 136 15.82 -12.12 17.38
CA MET A 136 16.97 -11.42 16.84
C MET A 136 17.49 -12.12 15.58
N TYR A 137 17.62 -13.44 15.60
CA TYR A 137 18.07 -14.22 14.43
C TYR A 137 17.04 -14.22 13.29
N GLU A 138 15.75 -14.16 13.59
CA GLU A 138 14.70 -14.08 12.56
C GLU A 138 14.67 -12.71 11.87
N ASN A 139 15.08 -11.65 12.58
CA ASN A 139 15.00 -10.27 12.10
C ASN A 139 16.06 -9.98 11.03
N PRO A 140 15.69 -9.71 9.76
CA PRO A 140 16.65 -9.44 8.70
C PRO A 140 17.48 -8.17 8.92
N ILE A 141 16.96 -7.21 9.69
CA ILE A 141 17.71 -5.97 9.96
C ILE A 141 18.84 -6.19 10.97
N HIS A 142 18.72 -7.21 11.83
CA HIS A 142 19.83 -7.61 12.71
C HIS A 142 21.06 -8.02 11.87
N TRP A 143 20.85 -8.88 10.87
CA TRP A 143 21.90 -9.31 9.94
C TRP A 143 22.51 -8.17 9.14
N ALA A 144 21.68 -7.19 8.75
CA ALA A 144 22.15 -5.97 8.10
C ALA A 144 23.06 -5.14 9.02
N ASN A 145 22.69 -4.98 10.30
CA ASN A 145 23.51 -4.26 11.27
C ASN A 145 24.83 -4.98 11.57
N VAL A 146 24.80 -6.31 11.76
CA VAL A 146 26.01 -7.14 11.96
C VAL A 146 27.00 -6.97 10.81
N SER A 147 26.49 -7.00 9.57
CA SER A 147 27.32 -6.81 8.36
C SER A 147 27.90 -5.41 8.29
N PHE A 148 27.10 -4.38 8.58
CA PHE A 148 27.55 -3.00 8.62
C PHE A 148 28.67 -2.79 9.64
N CYS A 149 28.47 -3.26 10.87
CA CYS A 149 29.48 -3.19 11.92
C CYS A 149 30.76 -3.92 11.50
N ARG A 150 30.65 -5.08 10.86
CA ARG A 150 31.82 -5.80 10.33
C ARG A 150 32.59 -4.98 9.30
N PHE A 151 31.93 -4.40 8.30
CA PHE A 151 32.63 -3.63 7.26
C PHE A 151 33.33 -2.40 7.83
N GLN A 152 32.70 -1.72 8.78
CA GLN A 152 33.25 -0.50 9.35
C GLN A 152 34.37 -0.77 10.37
N PHE A 153 34.18 -1.72 11.28
CA PHE A 153 35.07 -1.93 12.42
C PHE A 153 36.16 -2.98 12.18
N SER A 154 36.11 -3.75 11.08
CA SER A 154 37.13 -4.78 10.81
C SER A 154 38.48 -4.19 10.39
N GLU A 155 38.47 -3.13 9.57
CA GLU A 155 39.69 -2.56 8.96
C GLU A 155 39.95 -1.11 9.40
N GLY A 156 38.91 -0.30 9.67
CA GLY A 156 39.06 1.13 9.94
C GLY A 156 39.57 1.50 11.34
N TYR A 157 39.72 0.55 12.26
CA TYR A 157 40.22 0.79 13.61
C TYR A 157 41.33 -0.21 13.92
N SER A 158 42.53 0.07 13.40
CA SER A 158 43.73 -0.80 13.47
C SER A 158 44.55 -0.67 14.76
N ASP A 159 44.22 0.30 15.62
CA ASP A 159 44.98 0.52 16.84
C ASP A 159 44.87 -0.68 17.79
N PRO A 160 45.98 -1.08 18.44
CA PRO A 160 45.96 -2.15 19.43
C PRO A 160 45.16 -1.72 20.66
N SER A 161 44.30 -2.61 21.17
CA SER A 161 43.46 -2.33 22.35
C SER A 161 44.27 -2.02 23.60
N SER A 162 45.54 -2.45 23.66
CA SER A 162 46.49 -2.16 24.75
C SER A 162 46.70 -0.68 25.01
N ASN A 163 46.51 0.18 24.00
CA ASN A 163 46.69 1.62 24.14
C ASN A 163 45.56 2.30 24.93
N TYR A 164 44.43 1.61 25.15
CA TYR A 164 43.21 2.16 25.76
C TYR A 164 42.76 1.37 27.00
N LEU A 165 43.67 0.64 27.64
CA LEU A 165 43.39 -0.12 28.87
C LEU A 165 42.82 0.79 29.97
N GLY A 166 41.79 0.30 30.68
CA GLY A 166 41.10 1.05 31.73
C GLY A 166 40.09 2.10 31.28
N GLN A 167 39.90 2.36 29.98
CA GLN A 167 38.83 3.25 29.50
C GLN A 167 37.48 2.52 29.35
N LEU A 168 37.49 1.28 28.85
CA LEU A 168 36.27 0.51 28.60
C LEU A 168 36.49 -0.98 28.96
N PRO A 169 35.48 -1.65 29.55
CA PRO A 169 35.61 -3.00 30.09
C PRO A 169 35.95 -4.06 29.03
N PHE A 170 35.68 -3.79 27.75
CA PHE A 170 36.01 -4.72 26.66
C PHE A 170 37.49 -4.71 26.25
N PHE A 171 38.24 -3.65 26.57
CA PHE A 171 39.67 -3.59 26.30
C PHE A 171 40.47 -4.49 27.23
N ASP A 172 40.05 -4.59 28.49
CA ASP A 172 40.69 -5.44 29.49
C ASP A 172 40.45 -6.94 29.20
N GLN A 173 39.34 -7.28 28.55
CA GLN A 173 38.99 -8.66 28.20
C GLN A 173 39.72 -9.19 26.95
N PHE A 174 40.13 -8.31 26.03
CA PHE A 174 40.80 -8.68 24.77
C PHE A 174 42.02 -7.79 24.45
N PRO A 175 43.12 -7.87 25.22
CA PRO A 175 44.30 -7.00 25.08
C PRO A 175 45.13 -7.23 23.80
N ALA A 176 44.96 -8.39 23.15
CA ALA A 176 45.71 -8.77 21.94
C ALA A 176 44.97 -8.49 20.63
N LYS A 177 43.71 -8.02 20.68
CA LYS A 177 42.90 -7.74 19.49
C LYS A 177 42.93 -6.23 19.20
N THR A 178 42.82 -5.91 17.91
CA THR A 178 42.58 -4.56 17.45
C THR A 178 41.29 -3.99 18.05
N VAL A 179 41.23 -2.67 18.32
CA VAL A 179 40.08 -1.99 18.95
C VAL A 179 38.75 -2.39 18.30
N GLY A 180 38.64 -2.33 16.97
CA GLY A 180 37.41 -2.68 16.27
C GLY A 180 37.03 -4.16 16.38
N LYS A 181 38.01 -5.07 16.38
CA LYS A 181 37.78 -6.52 16.55
C LYS A 181 37.43 -6.88 17.99
N ALA A 182 37.97 -6.15 18.97
CA ALA A 182 37.60 -6.30 20.38
C ALA A 182 36.13 -5.87 20.61
N TYR A 183 35.71 -4.74 20.00
CA TYR A 183 34.32 -4.28 20.04
C TYR A 183 33.35 -5.32 19.46
N LEU A 184 33.63 -5.83 18.26
CA LEU A 184 32.77 -6.82 17.60
C LEU A 184 32.68 -8.14 18.38
N ALA A 185 33.77 -8.56 19.03
CA ALA A 185 33.80 -9.76 19.85
C ALA A 185 33.01 -9.60 21.16
N PHE A 186 33.11 -8.44 21.81
CA PHE A 186 32.44 -8.18 23.09
C PHE A 186 30.91 -8.16 22.97
N TYR A 187 30.39 -7.57 21.90
CA TYR A 187 28.94 -7.47 21.71
C TYR A 187 28.33 -8.66 20.95
N GLU A 188 29.10 -9.72 20.68
CA GLU A 188 28.67 -10.87 19.85
C GLU A 188 28.19 -10.47 18.44
N LEU A 189 28.58 -9.29 17.95
CA LEU A 189 28.28 -8.82 16.58
C LEU A 189 29.27 -9.37 15.55
N SER A 190 30.21 -10.23 15.96
CA SER A 190 31.16 -10.89 15.08
C SER A 190 30.68 -12.29 14.72
N GLU A 191 29.70 -12.40 13.83
CA GLU A 191 29.38 -13.72 13.29
C GLU A 191 30.48 -14.19 12.32
N ASP A 192 30.74 -15.50 12.40
CA ASP A 192 31.90 -16.23 11.90
C ASP A 192 32.47 -15.65 10.58
N SER A 193 33.77 -15.34 10.57
CA SER A 193 34.45 -14.70 9.43
C SER A 193 34.29 -15.46 8.10
N LYS A 194 33.91 -16.74 8.20
CA LYS A 194 33.81 -17.74 7.13
C LYS A 194 32.71 -17.47 6.09
N ARG A 195 31.67 -16.68 6.37
CA ARG A 195 30.54 -16.47 5.43
C ARG A 195 30.04 -15.01 5.33
N PRO A 196 30.77 -14.12 4.64
CA PRO A 196 30.36 -12.71 4.49
C PRO A 196 29.10 -12.50 3.63
N TRP A 197 28.72 -13.47 2.80
CA TRP A 197 27.57 -13.40 1.89
C TRP A 197 26.23 -13.83 2.52
N LEU A 198 26.28 -14.54 3.65
CA LEU A 198 25.11 -15.03 4.37
C LEU A 198 24.04 -13.96 4.66
N PRO A 199 24.38 -12.78 5.24
CA PRO A 199 23.40 -11.74 5.56
C PRO A 199 22.67 -11.21 4.33
N TYR A 200 23.35 -11.12 3.18
CA TYR A 200 22.74 -10.70 1.91
C TYR A 200 21.72 -11.73 1.41
N VAL A 201 22.03 -13.02 1.54
CA VAL A 201 21.11 -14.11 1.16
C VAL A 201 19.89 -14.15 2.07
N ILE A 202 20.07 -13.92 3.38
CA ILE A 202 18.95 -13.85 4.34
C ILE A 202 18.02 -12.68 4.00
N LEU A 203 18.57 -11.50 3.71
CA LEU A 203 17.80 -10.33 3.28
C LEU A 203 17.02 -10.61 1.98
N LEU A 204 17.68 -11.20 0.96
CA LEU A 204 17.02 -11.58 -0.29
C LEU A 204 15.92 -12.63 -0.07
N GLY A 205 16.13 -13.59 0.83
CA GLY A 205 15.13 -14.57 1.22
C GLY A 205 13.89 -13.91 1.82
N TRP A 206 14.08 -12.98 2.76
CA TRP A 206 13.00 -12.21 3.37
C TRP A 206 12.26 -11.31 2.39
N ILE A 207 12.97 -10.70 1.44
CA ILE A 207 12.38 -9.94 0.33
C ILE A 207 11.48 -10.85 -0.51
N ALA A 208 11.97 -12.01 -0.93
CA ALA A 208 11.19 -12.95 -1.73
C ALA A 208 9.96 -13.42 -0.96
N PHE A 209 10.12 -13.71 0.33
CA PHE A 209 9.03 -14.09 1.23
C PHE A 209 7.95 -13.00 1.33
N ALA A 210 8.33 -11.74 1.55
CA ALA A 210 7.39 -10.62 1.61
C ALA A 210 6.63 -10.43 0.28
N ASN A 211 7.31 -10.62 -0.86
CA ASN A 211 6.66 -10.56 -2.18
C ASN A 211 5.69 -11.73 -2.42
N ILE A 212 6.02 -12.94 -1.96
CA ILE A 212 5.12 -14.10 -2.02
C ILE A 212 3.89 -13.89 -1.12
N LEU A 213 4.09 -13.37 0.09
CA LEU A 213 2.99 -13.00 0.98
C LEU A 213 2.08 -11.95 0.34
N THR A 214 2.67 -10.97 -0.36
CA THR A 214 1.91 -9.98 -1.12
C THR A 214 1.11 -10.60 -2.26
N LEU A 215 1.68 -11.60 -2.94
CA LEU A 215 0.96 -12.38 -3.96
C LEU A 215 -0.25 -13.09 -3.39
N PHE A 216 -0.10 -13.71 -2.23
CA PHE A 216 -1.21 -14.35 -1.53
C PHE A 216 -2.26 -13.32 -1.07
N GLY A 217 -1.80 -12.17 -0.55
CA GLY A 217 -2.65 -11.04 -0.16
C GLY A 217 -3.52 -10.55 -1.31
N LEU A 218 -2.92 -10.20 -2.46
CA LEU A 218 -3.67 -9.72 -3.64
C LEU A 218 -4.55 -10.79 -4.31
N LYS A 219 -4.24 -12.07 -4.12
CA LYS A 219 -5.04 -13.17 -4.65
C LYS A 219 -6.31 -13.40 -3.83
N ASN A 220 -6.19 -13.34 -2.50
CA ASN A 220 -7.25 -13.79 -1.59
C ASN A 220 -8.03 -12.64 -0.93
N ILE A 221 -7.45 -11.45 -0.85
CA ILE A 221 -8.05 -10.30 -0.19
C ILE A 221 -8.50 -9.31 -1.26
N GLU A 222 -9.82 -9.13 -1.37
CA GLU A 222 -10.41 -8.08 -2.18
C GLU A 222 -11.19 -7.12 -1.27
N PHE A 223 -10.64 -5.94 -1.11
CA PHE A 223 -11.36 -4.85 -0.46
C PHE A 223 -12.33 -4.24 -1.46
N VAL A 224 -13.60 -4.63 -1.36
CA VAL A 224 -14.72 -3.99 -2.05
C VAL A 224 -15.01 -2.66 -1.33
N GLU A 225 -14.13 -1.69 -1.47
CA GLU A 225 -14.42 -0.33 -1.02
C GLU A 225 -14.93 0.47 -2.22
N ARG A 226 -16.15 1.03 -2.07
CA ARG A 226 -16.84 1.87 -3.04
C ARG A 226 -15.84 2.76 -3.76
N SER A 227 -15.66 2.53 -5.05
CA SER A 227 -14.95 3.48 -5.90
C SER A 227 -15.60 4.86 -5.71
N GLN A 228 -14.90 5.81 -5.11
CA GLN A 228 -15.29 7.22 -5.10
C GLN A 228 -15.32 7.83 -6.52
N SER A 229 -15.05 7.04 -7.56
CA SER A 229 -15.04 7.49 -8.96
C SER A 229 -16.36 7.29 -9.71
N LEU A 230 -17.47 6.96 -9.04
CA LEU A 230 -18.79 7.00 -9.68
C LEU A 230 -19.78 7.66 -8.73
N PRO A 231 -20.49 8.75 -9.13
CA PRO A 231 -21.67 9.17 -8.40
C PRO A 231 -22.60 7.96 -8.33
N TYR A 232 -23.08 7.65 -7.13
CA TYR A 232 -24.13 6.65 -6.92
C TYR A 232 -25.38 7.16 -7.65
N VAL A 233 -25.58 6.74 -8.89
CA VAL A 233 -26.90 6.85 -9.52
C VAL A 233 -27.77 5.86 -8.77
N ARG A 234 -28.60 6.38 -7.86
CA ARG A 234 -29.65 5.63 -7.20
C ARG A 234 -30.51 5.02 -8.31
N LYS A 235 -30.36 3.71 -8.58
CA LYS A 235 -31.24 3.01 -9.53
C LYS A 235 -32.67 3.17 -8.98
N SER A 236 -33.48 4.00 -9.64
CA SER A 236 -34.89 4.12 -9.32
C SER A 236 -35.62 2.90 -9.87
N THR A 237 -36.55 2.36 -9.09
CA THR A 237 -37.38 1.21 -9.48
C THR A 237 -38.15 1.46 -10.78
N THR A 238 -38.42 2.72 -11.12
CA THR A 238 -39.12 3.12 -12.35
C THR A 238 -38.36 2.79 -13.64
N ALA A 239 -37.02 2.75 -13.62
CA ALA A 239 -36.23 2.43 -14.81
C ALA A 239 -36.33 0.94 -15.21
N TYR A 240 -36.67 0.05 -14.27
CA TYR A 240 -36.88 -1.37 -14.55
C TYR A 240 -38.13 -1.59 -15.42
N ASN A 241 -39.19 -0.83 -15.12
CA ASN A 241 -40.47 -0.96 -15.81
C ASN A 241 -40.40 -0.45 -17.26
N TYR A 242 -39.52 0.50 -17.58
CA TYR A 242 -39.36 0.99 -18.95
C TYR A 242 -38.64 0.00 -19.88
N GLU A 243 -37.66 -0.76 -19.38
CA GLU A 243 -37.01 -1.82 -20.19
C GLU A 243 -37.95 -3.02 -20.39
N GLU A 244 -38.78 -3.36 -19.39
CA GLU A 244 -39.83 -4.39 -19.54
C GLU A 244 -40.98 -3.94 -20.46
N ASP A 245 -41.41 -2.68 -20.38
CA ASP A 245 -42.48 -2.13 -21.22
C ASP A 245 -42.00 -1.94 -22.68
N ALA A 246 -40.76 -1.47 -22.90
CA ALA A 246 -40.19 -1.38 -24.24
C ALA A 246 -39.94 -2.76 -24.88
N GLY A 247 -39.60 -3.77 -24.07
CA GLY A 247 -39.48 -5.16 -24.51
C GLY A 247 -40.82 -5.78 -24.90
N SER A 248 -41.90 -5.44 -24.18
CA SER A 248 -43.26 -5.96 -24.44
C SER A 248 -44.00 -5.24 -25.58
N GLU A 249 -43.71 -3.96 -25.83
CA GLU A 249 -44.19 -3.25 -27.04
C GLU A 249 -43.55 -3.77 -28.34
N PHE A 250 -42.31 -4.24 -28.28
CA PHE A 250 -41.64 -4.83 -29.46
C PHE A 250 -42.17 -6.24 -29.79
N GLN A 251 -42.64 -6.98 -28.78
CA GLN A 251 -43.25 -8.32 -28.96
C GLN A 251 -44.72 -8.27 -29.38
N SER A 252 -45.47 -7.24 -28.99
CA SER A 252 -46.91 -7.16 -29.29
C SER A 252 -47.25 -6.75 -30.73
N ASN A 253 -46.29 -6.21 -31.49
CA ASN A 253 -46.51 -5.81 -32.89
C ASN A 253 -46.46 -6.97 -33.92
N TYR A 254 -46.25 -8.22 -33.51
CA TYR A 254 -46.13 -9.37 -34.43
C TYR A 254 -47.22 -10.46 -34.33
N SER A 255 -48.27 -10.29 -33.50
CA SER A 255 -49.36 -11.27 -33.42
C SER A 255 -50.68 -10.71 -33.93
N PHE A 256 -51.05 -11.11 -35.14
CA PHE A 256 -52.33 -10.87 -35.78
C PHE A 256 -53.41 -11.86 -35.29
N SER A 257 -54.55 -11.30 -34.87
CA SER A 257 -55.94 -11.80 -34.70
C SER A 257 -56.24 -13.17 -34.08
N GLU A 258 -57.11 -13.21 -33.06
CA GLU A 258 -58.43 -13.88 -33.15
C GLU A 258 -59.37 -13.46 -32.00
N ASN A 259 -60.66 -13.33 -32.32
CA ASN A 259 -61.77 -12.94 -31.44
C ASN A 259 -62.11 -14.00 -30.38
N SER A 260 -62.57 -13.59 -29.19
CA SER A 260 -63.82 -14.12 -28.59
C SER A 260 -64.27 -13.32 -27.36
N GLU A 261 -65.56 -12.99 -27.32
CA GLU A 261 -66.32 -12.46 -26.18
C GLU A 261 -66.35 -13.42 -24.97
N LYS A 262 -66.43 -12.90 -23.72
CA LYS A 262 -67.50 -13.20 -22.72
C LYS A 262 -67.18 -12.86 -21.25
N TYR A 263 -68.13 -12.13 -20.65
CA TYR A 263 -68.71 -12.11 -19.28
C TYR A 263 -67.90 -11.85 -17.99
N ASP A 264 -68.47 -10.91 -17.23
CA ASP A 264 -68.23 -10.48 -15.84
C ASP A 264 -68.49 -11.53 -14.76
N ALA A 265 -67.85 -11.37 -13.58
CA ALA A 265 -68.50 -11.52 -12.27
C ALA A 265 -67.62 -10.97 -11.11
N SER A 266 -68.18 -9.98 -10.38
CA SER A 266 -68.31 -9.87 -8.90
C SER A 266 -67.02 -9.83 -8.01
N THR A 267 -66.89 -9.16 -6.85
CA THR A 267 -67.71 -8.27 -6.01
C THR A 267 -66.88 -7.84 -4.75
N TYR A 268 -66.64 -6.52 -4.56
CA TYR A 268 -66.56 -5.68 -3.32
C TYR A 268 -65.48 -5.90 -2.20
N PRO A 269 -65.29 -4.96 -1.22
CA PRO A 269 -64.97 -3.52 -1.33
C PRO A 269 -63.87 -3.00 -0.34
N SER A 270 -63.44 -1.76 -0.59
CA SER A 270 -62.44 -0.89 0.07
C SER A 270 -62.64 -0.51 1.57
N PRO A 271 -61.64 0.17 2.18
CA PRO A 271 -61.89 1.55 2.62
C PRO A 271 -60.91 2.63 2.08
N ARG A 272 -61.52 3.71 1.57
CA ARG A 272 -61.02 5.07 1.24
C ARG A 272 -60.23 5.74 2.39
N SER A 273 -59.36 6.75 2.23
CA SER A 273 -58.99 7.65 1.12
C SER A 273 -57.76 8.49 1.53
N SER A 274 -56.93 8.90 0.56
CA SER A 274 -56.56 10.33 0.36
C SER A 274 -56.01 10.46 -1.05
N GLY A 275 -56.65 11.31 -1.84
CA GLY A 275 -56.61 11.27 -3.30
C GLY A 275 -55.28 11.67 -3.91
N THR A 276 -54.94 10.99 -5.00
CA THR A 276 -54.14 11.60 -6.05
C THR A 276 -54.87 11.32 -7.35
N ILE A 277 -55.32 12.40 -7.98
CA ILE A 277 -56.07 12.41 -9.22
C ILE A 277 -55.14 11.85 -10.31
N TYR A 278 -55.26 10.56 -10.64
CA TYR A 278 -54.72 10.05 -11.90
C TYR A 278 -55.64 10.52 -13.02
N ARG A 279 -55.29 11.68 -13.59
CA ARG A 279 -55.94 12.19 -14.79
C ARG A 279 -55.51 11.29 -15.94
N LYS A 280 -56.41 10.39 -16.34
CA LYS A 280 -56.30 9.54 -17.54
C LYS A 280 -55.78 10.40 -18.71
N MET A 281 -54.56 10.12 -19.17
CA MET A 281 -53.89 10.87 -20.23
C MET A 281 -54.76 10.81 -21.50
N LYS A 282 -55.25 11.98 -21.92
CA LYS A 282 -55.83 12.15 -23.25
C LYS A 282 -54.65 12.29 -24.19
N ASN A 283 -54.44 11.28 -25.01
CA ASN A 283 -53.34 11.14 -25.95
C ASN A 283 -53.38 12.27 -27.00
N ASN A 284 -52.76 13.40 -26.68
CA ASN A 284 -52.45 14.47 -27.62
C ASN A 284 -50.94 14.70 -27.52
N GLY A 285 -50.19 14.08 -28.44
CA GLY A 285 -48.72 14.07 -28.48
C GLY A 285 -48.09 15.45 -28.68
N LYS A 286 -47.96 16.22 -27.60
CA LYS A 286 -47.08 17.38 -27.54
C LYS A 286 -45.99 17.14 -26.51
N VAL A 287 -44.76 17.04 -27.00
CA VAL A 287 -43.52 16.87 -26.23
C VAL A 287 -43.39 17.91 -25.10
N ASP A 288 -43.93 19.11 -25.33
CA ASP A 288 -43.93 20.21 -24.35
C ASP A 288 -44.69 19.87 -23.06
N ALA A 289 -45.78 19.10 -23.15
CA ALA A 289 -46.55 18.70 -21.97
C ALA A 289 -45.80 17.66 -21.12
N TRP A 290 -45.08 16.76 -21.78
CA TRP A 290 -44.23 15.77 -21.10
C TRP A 290 -43.01 16.43 -20.45
N MET A 291 -42.40 17.43 -21.09
CA MET A 291 -41.26 18.17 -20.54
C MET A 291 -41.62 18.96 -19.27
N GLU A 292 -42.81 19.55 -19.22
CA GLU A 292 -43.28 20.24 -18.02
C GLU A 292 -43.61 19.27 -16.88
N GLU A 293 -44.19 18.11 -17.19
CA GLU A 293 -44.45 17.07 -16.18
C GLU A 293 -43.14 16.48 -15.63
N PHE A 294 -42.13 16.28 -16.49
CA PHE A 294 -40.78 15.87 -16.08
C PHE A 294 -40.09 16.92 -15.21
N ARG A 295 -40.23 18.20 -15.54
CA ARG A 295 -39.67 19.31 -14.75
C ARG A 295 -40.31 19.37 -13.35
N VAL A 296 -41.63 19.25 -13.29
CA VAL A 296 -42.39 19.27 -12.03
C VAL A 296 -42.02 18.07 -11.15
N ASP A 297 -41.83 16.89 -11.72
CA ASP A 297 -41.39 15.70 -10.97
C ASP A 297 -39.93 15.77 -10.50
N ILE A 298 -39.05 16.45 -11.24
CA ILE A 298 -37.66 16.72 -10.82
C ILE A 298 -37.62 17.68 -9.63
N GLU A 299 -38.42 18.76 -9.67
CA GLU A 299 -38.51 19.75 -8.59
C GLU A 299 -39.15 19.15 -7.33
N ARG A 300 -40.23 18.36 -7.49
CA ARG A 300 -40.94 17.74 -6.36
C ARG A 300 -40.11 16.67 -5.63
N ASN A 301 -39.24 15.97 -6.35
CA ASN A 301 -38.42 14.89 -5.79
C ASN A 301 -36.99 15.34 -5.40
N GLY A 302 -36.67 16.64 -5.49
CA GLY A 302 -35.35 17.15 -5.15
C GLY A 302 -34.22 16.55 -6.00
N LEU A 303 -34.53 16.16 -7.24
CA LEU A 303 -33.63 15.56 -8.23
C LEU A 303 -32.93 16.61 -9.10
N GLY A 304 -32.86 17.85 -8.62
CA GLY A 304 -31.94 18.84 -9.17
C GLY A 304 -30.53 18.29 -9.03
N ILE A 305 -29.89 17.97 -10.15
CA ILE A 305 -28.44 17.75 -10.18
C ILE A 305 -27.86 19.00 -9.51
N PRO A 306 -27.14 18.90 -8.37
CA PRO A 306 -26.45 20.05 -7.84
C PRO A 306 -25.30 20.32 -8.80
N VAL A 307 -25.59 21.02 -9.89
CA VAL A 307 -24.57 21.75 -10.63
C VAL A 307 -24.18 22.86 -9.66
N LYS A 308 -23.25 22.57 -8.74
CA LYS A 308 -22.37 23.65 -8.32
C LYS A 308 -21.64 24.02 -9.60
N PRO A 309 -21.88 25.19 -10.22
CA PRO A 309 -20.94 25.65 -11.21
C PRO A 309 -19.62 25.75 -10.46
N VAL A 310 -18.67 24.87 -10.79
CA VAL A 310 -17.26 25.19 -10.53
C VAL A 310 -16.92 26.23 -11.58
N THR A 311 -17.43 27.45 -11.38
CA THR A 311 -16.75 28.63 -11.89
C THR A 311 -15.40 28.59 -11.18
N LEU A 312 -14.35 28.24 -11.92
CA LEU A 312 -13.00 28.62 -11.56
C LEU A 312 -12.98 30.16 -11.60
N LEU A 313 -13.49 30.79 -10.54
CA LEU A 313 -13.24 32.19 -10.25
C LEU A 313 -11.75 32.27 -9.95
N PHE A 314 -11.00 32.81 -10.90
CA PHE A 314 -9.62 33.24 -10.72
C PHE A 314 -9.56 34.45 -9.78
N GLU A 315 -10.08 34.32 -8.56
CA GLU A 315 -10.14 35.40 -7.57
C GLU A 315 -8.90 35.44 -6.67
N GLY A 316 -7.74 35.08 -7.23
CA GLY A 316 -6.48 35.01 -6.50
C GLY A 316 -5.21 35.32 -7.31
N LEU A 317 -5.34 35.90 -8.50
CA LEU A 317 -4.19 36.43 -9.26
C LEU A 317 -4.34 37.94 -9.40
N SER A 318 -4.05 38.67 -8.33
CA SER A 318 -3.69 40.09 -8.46
C SER A 318 -2.29 40.16 -9.06
N PHE A 319 -2.20 40.28 -10.38
CA PHE A 319 -1.02 40.87 -11.01
C PHE A 319 -1.04 42.36 -10.70
N THR A 320 -0.30 42.77 -9.67
CA THR A 320 0.18 44.15 -9.56
C THR A 320 1.65 44.18 -9.96
N ARG A 321 1.89 45.06 -10.92
CA ARG A 321 3.15 45.43 -11.56
C ARG A 321 4.13 46.07 -10.59
#